data_AF-A0A3D5PGC8-F1
#
_entry.id   AF-A0A3D5PGC8-F1
#
_cell.length_a   1.000
_cell.length_b   1.000
_cell.length_c   1.000
_cell.angle_alpha   90.00
_cell.angle_beta   90.00
_cell.angle_gamma   90.00
#
_symmetry.space_group_name_H-M   'P 1'
#
loop_
_entity.id
_entity.type
_entity.pdbx_description
1 polymer ?
#
loop_
_entity_poly.entity_id
_entity_poly.type
_entity_poly.pdbx_seq_one_letter_code
_entity_poly.pdbx_strand_id
1 'polypeptide(L)' 'MPKSKDAFRTISEVAEWMETPAHVLRFWESKFTQVKPVKRAGG' A
#
# COMPACT_ATOMS: atom_id res chain seq x y z
N MET A 1 -14.94 4.26 10.64
CA MET A 1 -14.01 5.17 11.35
C MET A 1 -12.83 5.45 10.43
N PRO A 2 -12.50 6.72 10.14
CA PRO A 2 -11.28 7.04 9.42
C PRO A 2 -10.08 6.62 10.28
N LYS A 3 -9.09 5.97 9.68
CA LYS A 3 -7.82 5.67 10.35
C LYS A 3 -7.14 6.97 10.80
N SER A 4 -6.36 6.90 11.87
CA SER A 4 -5.47 8.01 12.26
C SER A 4 -4.58 8.40 11.08
N LYS A 5 -4.20 9.68 10.98
CA LYS A 5 -3.35 10.19 9.91
C LYS A 5 -2.02 9.44 9.80
N ASP A 6 -1.53 8.94 10.93
CA ASP A 6 -0.24 8.25 11.04
C ASP A 6 -0.36 6.72 10.89
N ALA A 7 -1.56 6.19 10.72
CA ALA A 7 -1.76 4.75 10.58
C ALA A 7 -1.35 4.27 9.19
N PHE A 8 -0.58 3.19 9.13
CA PHE A 8 -0.29 2.51 7.87
C PHE A 8 -1.59 2.05 7.19
N ARG A 9 -1.65 2.30 5.88
CA ARG A 9 -2.71 1.81 5.00
C ARG A 9 -2.37 0.44 4.43
N THR A 10 -3.38 -0.39 4.22
CA THR A 10 -3.24 -1.64 3.46
C THR A 10 -3.16 -1.32 1.98
N ILE A 11 -2.69 -2.28 1.17
CA ILE A 11 -2.62 -2.08 -0.28
C ILE A 11 -3.99 -1.83 -0.91
N SER A 12 -5.05 -2.46 -0.39
CA SER A 12 -6.42 -2.24 -0.88
C SER A 12 -6.91 -0.81 -0.60
N GLU A 13 -6.61 -0.26 0.57
CA GLU A 13 -6.97 1.12 0.90
C GLU A 13 -6.20 2.13 0.04
N VAL A 14 -4.93 1.85 -0.27
CA VAL A 14 -4.14 2.70 -1.18
C VAL A 14 -4.66 2.57 -2.63
N ALA A 15 -5.07 1.37 -3.04
CA ALA A 15 -5.66 1.11 -4.35
C ALA A 15 -6.96 1.88 -4.55
N GLU A 16 -7.85 1.87 -3.56
CA GLU A 16 -9.08 2.67 -3.57
C GLU A 16 -8.78 4.17 -3.63
N TRP A 17 -7.83 4.64 -2.82
CA TRP A 17 -7.47 6.06 -2.77
C TRP A 17 -6.87 6.60 -4.08
N MET A 18 -6.07 5.79 -4.79
CA MET A 18 -5.44 6.16 -6.06
C MET A 18 -6.22 5.70 -7.29
N GLU A 19 -7.43 5.15 -7.10
CA GLU A 19 -8.28 4.59 -8.16
C GLU A 19 -7.52 3.62 -9.09
N THR A 20 -6.59 2.85 -8.51
CA THR A 20 -5.66 1.99 -9.23
C THR A 20 -5.74 0.57 -8.68
N PRO A 21 -5.91 -0.48 -9.51
CA PRO A 21 -6.00 -1.85 -9.01
C PRO A 21 -4.79 -2.27 -8.18
N ALA A 22 -5.03 -2.99 -7.07
CA ALA A 22 -3.96 -3.40 -6.16
C ALA A 22 -2.82 -4.19 -6.83
N HIS A 23 -3.11 -4.98 -7.87
CA HIS A 23 -2.08 -5.73 -8.60
C HIS A 23 -1.13 -4.82 -9.40
N VAL A 24 -1.56 -3.62 -9.81
CA VAL A 24 -0.68 -2.63 -10.45
C VAL A 24 0.29 -2.04 -9.42
N LEU A 25 -0.18 -1.80 -8.20
CA LEU A 25 0.70 -1.36 -7.10
C LEU A 25 1.74 -2.42 -6.74
N ARG A 26 1.34 -3.70 -6.72
CA ARG A 26 2.28 -4.83 -6.58
C ARG A 26 3.30 -4.88 -7.72
N PHE A 27 2.85 -4.61 -8.95
CA PHE A 27 3.76 -4.53 -10.08
C PHE A 27 4.78 -3.40 -9.91
N TRP A 28 4.38 -2.24 -9.38
CA TRP A 28 5.28 -1.13 -9.09
C TRP A 28 6.33 -1.46 -8.03
N GLU A 29 5.99 -2.29 -7.01
CA GLU A 29 6.97 -2.81 -6.05
C GLU A 29 8.16 -3.51 -6.74
N SER A 30 7.95 -4.09 -7.94
CA SER A 30 9.00 -4.74 -8.74
C SER A 30 9.76 -3.80 -9.68
N LYS A 31 9.20 -2.63 -10.02
CA LYS A 31 9.77 -1.69 -10.99
C LYS A 31 10.50 -0.53 -10.34
N PHE A 32 10.06 -0.13 -9.14
CA PHE A 32 10.55 1.05 -8.45
C PHE A 32 11.07 0.65 -7.07
N THR A 33 12.38 0.70 -6.87
CA THR A 33 13.02 0.29 -5.61
C THR A 33 12.63 1.18 -4.42
N GLN A 34 12.06 2.35 -4.67
CA GLN A 34 11.54 3.29 -3.66
C GLN A 34 10.14 2.87 -3.15
N VAL A 35 9.39 2.09 -3.93
CA VAL A 35 8.04 1.64 -3.59
C VAL A 35 8.14 0.28 -2.91
N LYS A 36 8.01 0.25 -1.58
CA LYS A 36 8.09 -1.00 -0.79
C LYS A 36 7.05 -1.00 0.34
N PRO A 37 6.37 -2.13 0.58
CA PRO A 37 5.48 -2.25 1.72
C PRO A 37 6.28 -2.27 3.02
N VAL A 38 5.72 -1.65 4.06
CA VAL A 38 6.25 -1.77 5.42
C VAL A 38 5.90 -3.16 5.96
N LYS A 39 6.91 -3.95 6.32
CA LYS A 39 6.70 -5.25 6.99
C LYS A 39 6.20 -5.00 8.40
N ARG A 40 5.00 -5.48 8.73
CA ARG A 40 4.54 -5.50 10.13
C ARG A 40 5.27 -6.61 10.87
N ALA A 41 5.59 -6.37 12.14
CA ALA A 41 6.07 -7.42 13.03
C ALA A 41 4.88 -8.33 13.36
N GLY A 42 4.86 -9.51 12.75
CA GLY A 42 3.70 -10.41 12.74
C GLY A 42 3.11 -10.44 11.33
N GLY A 43 3.24 -11.59 10.66
CA GLY A 43 2.86 -11.81 9.26
C GLY A 43 1.44 -11.40 8.92
#